data_AF-A0A970FQR9-F1
#
_entry.id   AF-A0A970FQR9-F1
#
_cell.length_a   1.000
_cell.length_b   1.000
_cell.length_c   1.000
_cell.angle_alpha   90.00
_cell.angle_beta   90.00
_cell.angle_gamma   90.00
#
_symmetry.space_group_name_H-M   'P 1'
#
loop_
_entity.id
_entity.type
_entity.pdbx_description
1 polymer ?
#
loop_
_entity_poly.entity_id
_entity_poly.type
_entity_poly.pdbx_seq_one_letter_code
_entity_poly.pdbx_strand_id
1 'polypeptide(L)' 'MIDKQSSADVDLANKQKPSLPVSYFSENRSRLLACLPGQAMALLTSGKAPHRTSDESYPFWANRNFYYLAGLE' A
#
# COMPACT_ATOMS: atom_id res chain seq x y z
N MET A 1 25.01 -3.29 -33.68
CA MET A 1 23.57 -3.00 -33.84
C MET A 1 23.09 -2.48 -32.50
N ILE A 2 22.87 -1.16 -32.42
CA ILE A 2 22.43 -0.48 -31.19
C ILE A 2 20.90 -0.50 -31.26
N ASP A 3 20.27 -1.34 -30.45
CA ASP A 3 18.82 -1.33 -30.32
C ASP A 3 18.40 0.01 -29.72
N LYS A 4 17.69 0.80 -30.52
CA LYS A 4 16.96 1.98 -30.08
C LYS A 4 15.87 1.51 -29.13
N GLN A 5 16.14 1.49 -27.83
CA GLN A 5 15.07 1.41 -26.86
C GLN A 5 14.19 2.65 -27.05
N SER A 6 12.95 2.37 -27.46
CA SER A 6 11.90 3.30 -27.78
C SER A 6 11.68 4.24 -26.61
N SER A 7 11.88 5.53 -26.86
CA SER A 7 11.66 6.65 -25.97
C SER A 7 10.23 6.75 -25.41
N ALA A 8 9.29 5.90 -25.86
CA ALA A 8 7.91 5.84 -25.36
C ALA A 8 7.72 5.00 -24.09
N ASP A 9 8.60 4.02 -23.80
CA ASP A 9 8.46 3.18 -22.58
C ASP A 9 8.99 3.87 -21.32
N VAL A 10 9.88 4.86 -21.49
CA VAL A 10 10.44 5.64 -20.38
C VAL A 10 9.42 6.65 -19.82
N ASP A 11 8.46 7.09 -20.63
CA ASP A 11 7.45 8.09 -20.25
C ASP A 11 6.27 7.51 -19.45
N LEU A 12 6.03 6.19 -19.49
CA LEU A 12 4.99 5.55 -18.68
C LEU A 12 5.39 5.41 -17.20
N ALA A 13 6.71 5.49 -16.91
CA ALA A 13 7.27 5.31 -15.58
C ALA A 13 7.19 6.57 -14.69
N ASN A 14 6.84 7.74 -15.24
CA ASN A 14 6.80 9.01 -14.52
C ASN A 14 5.37 9.57 -14.33
N LYS A 15 4.38 8.68 -14.18
CA LYS A 15 3.09 9.09 -13.60
C LYS A 15 3.31 9.27 -12.11
N GLN A 16 3.35 10.53 -11.67
CA GLN A 16 3.32 10.90 -10.25
C GLN A 16 2.26 10.06 -9.54
N LYS A 17 2.69 9.12 -8.69
CA LYS A 17 1.76 8.35 -7.87
C LYS A 17 1.00 9.36 -7.02
N PRO A 18 -0.34 9.44 -7.10
CA PRO A 18 -1.08 10.38 -6.26
C PRO A 18 -0.84 10.02 -4.79
N SER A 19 -0.11 10.88 -4.08
CA SER A 19 0.21 10.68 -2.67
C SER A 19 -0.89 11.27 -1.81
N LEU A 20 -1.50 10.45 -0.95
CA LEU A 20 -2.47 10.91 0.03
C LEU A 20 -1.75 11.66 1.18
N PRO A 21 -2.35 12.72 1.74
CA PRO A 21 -1.77 13.42 2.87
C PRO A 21 -1.87 12.58 4.15
N VAL A 22 -0.93 12.76 5.08
CA VAL A 22 -0.89 12.03 6.37
C VAL A 22 -2.15 12.28 7.22
N SER A 23 -2.78 13.44 7.07
CA SER A 23 -4.04 13.79 7.75
C SER A 23 -5.18 12.82 7.39
N TYR A 24 -5.24 12.35 6.14
CA TYR A 24 -6.26 11.41 5.67
C TYR A 24 -6.29 10.12 6.50
N PHE A 25 -5.11 9.52 6.71
CA PHE A 25 -4.99 8.29 7.51
C PHE A 25 -5.30 8.52 8.99
N SER A 26 -4.93 9.69 9.52
CA SER A 26 -5.20 10.07 10.91
C SER A 26 -6.70 10.24 11.18
N GLU A 27 -7.44 10.88 10.27
CA GLU A 27 -8.89 11.01 10.35
C GLU A 27 -9.61 9.65 10.27
N ASN A 28 -9.15 8.76 9.38
CA ASN A 28 -9.73 7.43 9.26
C ASN A 28 -9.56 6.62 10.57
N ARG A 29 -8.40 6.72 11.23
CA ARG A 29 -8.19 6.10 12.55
C ARG A 29 -9.08 6.73 13.63
N SER A 30 -9.28 8.05 13.62
CA SER A 30 -10.20 8.71 14.55
C SER A 30 -11.64 8.23 14.38
N ARG A 31 -12.10 8.02 13.14
CA ARG A 31 -13.43 7.44 12.85
C ARG A 31 -13.55 6.01 13.37
N LEU A 32 -12.49 5.19 13.20
CA LEU A 32 -12.46 3.83 13.75
C LEU A 32 -12.55 3.85 15.30
N LEU A 33 -11.78 4.73 15.95
CA LEU A 33 -11.78 4.89 17.41
C LEU A 33 -13.15 5.32 17.95
N ALA A 34 -13.88 6.17 17.23
CA ALA A 34 -15.23 6.59 17.63
C ALA A 34 -16.26 5.44 17.59
N CYS A 35 -16.00 4.38 16.81
CA CYS A 35 -16.87 3.20 16.71
C CYS A 35 -16.48 2.08 17.69
N LEU A 36 -15.31 2.16 18.33
CA LEU A 36 -14.87 1.16 19.28
C LEU A 36 -15.59 1.35 20.62
N PRO A 37 -16.00 0.26 21.29
CA PRO A 37 -16.49 0.35 22.65
C PRO A 37 -15.35 0.82 23.59
N GLY A 38 -15.71 1.30 24.78
CA GLY A 38 -14.72 1.62 25.81
C GLY A 38 -13.82 0.41 26.12
N GLN A 39 -12.56 0.68 26.51
CA GLN A 39 -11.57 -0.35 26.86
C GLN A 39 -11.37 -1.43 25.77
N ALA A 40 -11.33 -1.01 24.51
CA ALA A 40 -11.01 -1.88 23.39
C ALA A 40 -9.70 -1.46 22.70
N MET A 41 -9.07 -2.42 22.02
CA MET A 41 -7.87 -2.20 21.21
C MET A 41 -8.08 -2.82 19.83
N ALA A 42 -7.76 -2.07 18.78
CA ALA A 42 -7.77 -2.57 17.41
C ALA A 42 -6.36 -3.01 17.01
N LEU A 43 -6.22 -4.25 16.52
CA LEU A 43 -4.99 -4.79 15.95
C LEU A 43 -5.13 -4.87 14.43
N LEU A 44 -4.26 -4.17 13.71
CA LEU A 44 -4.24 -4.13 12.25
C LEU A 44 -3.03 -4.90 11.74
N THR A 45 -3.24 -5.82 10.80
CA THR A 45 -2.16 -6.62 10.20
C THR A 45 -2.00 -6.26 8.73
N SER A 46 -0.75 -6.15 8.27
CA SER A 46 -0.42 -5.83 6.88
C SER A 46 -0.66 -7.00 5.92
N GLY A 47 -0.92 -8.21 6.42
CA GLY A 47 -1.04 -9.42 5.62
C GLY A 47 0.28 -10.19 5.54
N LYS A 48 0.35 -11.17 4.64
CA LYS A 48 1.53 -11.99 4.40
C LYS A 48 1.87 -11.95 2.92
N ALA A 49 3.16 -11.85 2.60
CA ALA A 49 3.61 -11.91 1.21
C ALA A 49 3.27 -13.28 0.60
N PRO A 50 2.66 -13.31 -0.60
CA PRO A 50 2.41 -14.56 -1.30
C PRO A 50 3.73 -15.15 -1.75
N HIS A 51 3.98 -16.40 -1.36
CA HIS A 51 5.14 -17.14 -1.82
C HIS A 51 4.89 -17.69 -3.24
N ARG A 52 5.89 -17.58 -4.11
CA ARG A 52 5.89 -18.25 -5.42
C ARG A 52 6.70 -19.55 -5.26
N THR A 53 6.57 -20.48 -6.20
CA THR A 53 7.31 -21.75 -6.16
C THR A 53 8.83 -21.52 -6.21
N SER A 54 9.60 -22.38 -5.53
CA SER A 54 11.06 -22.29 -5.37
C SER A 54 11.49 -21.01 -4.61
N ASP A 55 12.55 -20.32 -5.04
CA ASP A 55 13.08 -19.12 -4.37
C ASP A 55 12.43 -17.82 -4.87
N GLU A 56 11.46 -17.92 -5.78
CA GLU A 56 10.75 -16.74 -6.27
C GLU A 56 9.67 -16.30 -5.27
N SER A 57 9.44 -15.00 -5.19
CA SER A 57 8.36 -14.42 -4.39
C SER A 57 7.54 -13.46 -5.24
N TYR A 58 6.22 -13.45 -5.03
CA TYR A 58 5.39 -12.41 -5.64
C TYR A 58 5.66 -11.06 -4.98
N PRO A 59 5.43 -9.94 -5.68
CA PRO A 59 5.42 -8.63 -5.06
C PRO A 59 4.46 -8.60 -3.87
N PHE A 60 4.89 -7.97 -2.77
CA PHE A 60 4.05 -7.80 -1.61
C PHE A 60 3.06 -6.66 -1.86
N TRP A 61 1.81 -6.89 -1.45
CA TRP A 61 0.81 -5.83 -1.32
C TRP A 61 0.21 -5.93 0.07
N ALA A 62 0.25 -4.81 0.79
CA ALA A 62 -0.39 -4.72 2.10
C ALA A 62 -1.91 -4.94 1.98
N ASN A 63 -2.50 -5.52 3.04
CA ASN A 63 -3.94 -5.64 3.17
C ASN A 63 -4.61 -4.26 2.98
N ARG A 64 -5.66 -4.19 2.15
CA ARG A 64 -6.32 -2.92 1.83
C ARG A 64 -6.87 -2.18 3.05
N ASN A 65 -7.36 -2.89 4.06
CA ASN A 65 -7.84 -2.28 5.29
C ASN A 65 -6.67 -1.68 6.09
N PHE A 66 -5.52 -2.35 6.09
CA PHE A 66 -4.30 -1.84 6.72
C PHE A 66 -3.79 -0.60 5.99
N TYR A 67 -3.67 -0.65 4.66
CA TYR A 67 -3.25 0.50 3.86
C TYR A 67 -4.19 1.70 4.04
N TYR A 68 -5.51 1.47 4.07
CA TYR A 68 -6.50 2.53 4.26
C TYR A 68 -6.36 3.29 5.59
N LEU A 69 -5.88 2.62 6.64
CA LEU A 69 -5.73 3.18 7.97
C LEU A 69 -4.30 3.64 8.28
N ALA A 70 -3.29 3.02 7.66
CA ALA A 70 -1.88 3.26 7.98
C ALA A 70 -1.12 4.01 6.86
N GLY A 71 -1.53 3.86 5.60
CA GLY A 71 -0.84 4.43 4.44
C GLY A 71 0.49 3.76 4.11
N LEU A 72 0.70 2.55 4.60
CA LEU A 72 1.94 1.78 4.45
C LEU A 72 1.74 0.66 3.42
N GLU A 73 2.64 0.58 2.45
CA GLU A 73 2.77 -0.44 1.39
C GLU A 73 4.07 -1.22 1.57
#